data_AF-A0AAZ1XTB5-F1
#
_entry.id   AF-A0AAZ1XTB5-F1
#
_cell.length_a   1.000
_cell.length_b   1.000
_cell.length_c   1.000
_cell.angle_alpha   90.00
_cell.angle_beta   90.00
_cell.angle_gamma   90.00
#
_symmetry.space_group_name_H-M   'P 1'
#
loop_
_entity.id
_entity.type
_entity.pdbx_description
1 polymer ?
#
loop_
_entity_poly.entity_id
_entity_poly.type
_entity_poly.pdbx_seq_one_letter_code
_entity_poly.pdbx_strand_id
1 'polypeptide(L)'
;LSFIFMFSAASMSAMERTELKMAVIAEQLGLSWAELARELQLSVDDINKIRVENPNSLLEQSSALLNLWATREGKRAKMESLYTALKSIDRMDIINMLEGQPPQPARQGSRDLNRRRHSERDHLSPGMTNGKRPPQIL
;
A
#
# COMPACT_ATOMS: atom_id res chain seq x y z
N LEU A 1 -0.92 25.52 17.72
CA LEU A 1 -1.51 24.48 18.59
C LEU A 1 -1.18 23.12 17.98
N SER A 2 -0.04 22.53 18.36
CA SER A 2 0.27 21.13 18.03
C SER A 2 -0.15 20.29 19.23
N PHE A 3 -1.43 19.94 19.29
CA PHE A 3 -1.86 18.82 20.12
C PHE A 3 -1.50 17.53 19.37
N ILE A 4 -1.19 16.45 20.10
CA ILE A 4 -0.79 15.11 19.60
C ILE A 4 0.73 14.94 19.47
N PHE A 5 1.44 14.79 20.59
CA PHE A 5 2.69 14.00 20.59
C PHE A 5 3.01 13.29 21.92
N MET A 6 2.03 13.00 22.77
CA MET A 6 2.28 12.21 23.98
C MET A 6 1.25 11.09 24.14
N PHE A 7 1.25 10.16 23.18
CA PHE A 7 0.56 8.88 23.30
C PHE A 7 1.38 7.97 24.25
N SER A 8 0.89 7.77 25.46
CA SER A 8 1.33 6.67 26.32
C SER A 8 0.92 5.35 25.68
N ALA A 9 1.90 4.53 25.31
CA ALA A 9 1.74 3.22 24.66
C ALA A 9 1.24 2.12 25.62
N ALA A 10 0.26 2.41 26.48
CA ALA A 10 -0.34 1.44 27.38
C ALA A 10 -1.87 1.45 27.20
N SER A 11 -2.33 0.61 26.27
CA SER A 11 -3.74 0.32 25.92
C SER A 11 -4.54 1.43 25.24
N MET A 12 -4.35 1.59 23.93
CA MET A 12 -5.29 2.34 23.07
C MET A 12 -6.65 1.65 23.00
N SER A 13 -7.71 2.40 23.26
CA SER A 13 -9.11 1.99 23.09
C SER A 13 -9.47 1.71 21.62
N ALA A 14 -10.56 0.98 21.39
CA ALA A 14 -11.05 0.73 20.03
C ALA A 14 -11.42 2.03 19.29
N MET A 15 -11.90 3.03 20.01
CA MET A 15 -12.24 4.35 19.46
C MET A 15 -10.99 5.08 18.99
N GLU A 16 -9.94 5.18 19.83
CA GLU A 16 -8.68 5.83 19.45
C GLU A 16 -8.01 5.13 18.26
N ARG A 17 -8.13 3.80 18.16
CA ARG A 17 -7.64 3.06 16.99
C ARG A 17 -8.41 3.43 15.72
N THR A 18 -9.74 3.57 15.80
CA THR A 18 -10.56 4.02 14.67
C THR A 18 -10.22 5.44 14.27
N GLU A 19 -10.06 6.35 15.24
CA GLU A 19 -9.67 7.74 14.98
C GLU A 19 -8.31 7.83 14.29
N LEU A 20 -7.30 7.05 14.74
CA LEU A 20 -6.01 6.98 14.05
C LEU A 20 -6.16 6.49 12.61
N LYS A 21 -6.95 5.44 12.37
CA LYS A 21 -7.18 4.95 11.00
C LYS A 21 -7.86 6.00 10.13
N MET A 22 -8.83 6.73 10.65
CA MET A 22 -9.48 7.83 9.93
C MET A 22 -8.50 8.97 9.63
N ALA A 23 -7.62 9.32 10.57
CA ALA A 23 -6.58 10.33 10.35
C ALA A 23 -5.63 9.91 9.20
N VAL A 24 -5.17 8.65 9.20
CA VAL A 24 -4.33 8.11 8.12
C VAL A 24 -5.07 8.14 6.78
N ILE A 25 -6.36 7.80 6.73
CA ILE A 25 -7.15 7.96 5.49
C ILE A 25 -7.12 9.42 5.04
N ALA A 26 -7.44 10.37 5.93
CA ALA A 26 -7.49 11.79 5.57
C ALA A 26 -6.15 12.29 5.00
N GLU A 27 -5.04 11.88 5.61
CA GLU A 27 -3.69 12.25 5.17
C GLU A 27 -3.33 11.68 3.79
N GLN A 28 -3.75 10.45 3.49
CA GLN A 28 -3.37 9.78 2.25
C GLN A 28 -4.39 9.98 1.11
N LEU A 29 -5.60 10.45 1.41
CA LEU A 29 -6.68 10.52 0.43
C LEU A 29 -6.41 11.56 -0.67
N GLY A 30 -5.91 12.75 -0.31
CA GLY A 30 -5.52 13.78 -1.28
C GLY A 30 -6.65 14.15 -2.25
N LEU A 31 -6.36 14.21 -3.55
CA LEU A 31 -7.33 14.60 -4.58
C LEU A 31 -8.52 13.63 -4.72
N SER A 32 -8.38 12.39 -4.27
CA SER A 32 -9.44 11.38 -4.34
C SER A 32 -10.61 11.63 -3.36
N TRP A 33 -10.54 12.66 -2.51
CA TRP A 33 -11.55 12.91 -1.49
C TRP A 33 -12.96 13.08 -2.08
N ALA A 34 -13.10 13.80 -3.20
CA ALA A 34 -14.40 14.02 -3.81
C ALA A 34 -14.99 12.75 -4.42
N GLU A 35 -14.15 11.82 -4.88
CA GLU A 35 -14.57 10.50 -5.36
C GLU A 35 -15.04 9.62 -4.20
N LEU A 36 -14.26 9.59 -3.10
CA LEU A 36 -14.68 8.89 -1.89
C LEU A 36 -15.99 9.44 -1.32
N ALA A 37 -16.18 10.76 -1.35
CA ALA A 37 -17.41 11.41 -0.91
C ALA A 37 -18.64 10.95 -1.71
N ARG A 38 -18.51 10.84 -3.04
CA ARG A 38 -19.58 10.35 -3.91
C ARG A 38 -19.87 8.88 -3.66
N GLU A 39 -18.84 8.08 -3.48
CA GLU A 39 -19.00 6.65 -3.17
C GLU A 39 -19.70 6.43 -1.83
N LEU A 40 -19.39 7.26 -0.83
CA LEU A 40 -20.10 7.29 0.46
C LEU A 40 -21.48 7.94 0.37
N GLN A 41 -21.96 8.28 -0.83
CA GLN A 41 -23.26 8.88 -1.11
C GLN A 41 -23.49 10.23 -0.42
N LEU A 42 -22.43 11.03 -0.23
CA LEU A 42 -22.62 12.43 0.16
C LEU A 42 -23.19 13.23 -1.00
N SER A 43 -24.01 14.24 -0.67
CA SER A 43 -24.65 15.06 -1.69
C SER A 43 -23.63 15.94 -2.42
N VAL A 44 -23.97 16.34 -3.65
CA VAL A 44 -23.15 17.29 -4.41
C VAL A 44 -23.00 18.61 -3.66
N ASP A 45 -24.05 19.06 -2.97
CA ASP A 45 -24.02 20.29 -2.17
C ASP A 45 -23.06 20.18 -0.98
N ASP A 46 -23.03 19.05 -0.28
CA ASP A 46 -22.09 18.80 0.81
C ASP A 46 -20.64 18.80 0.30
N ILE A 47 -20.38 18.15 -0.84
CA ILE A 47 -19.07 18.13 -1.48
C ILE A 47 -18.66 19.55 -1.87
N ASN A 48 -19.57 20.32 -2.47
CA ASN A 48 -19.31 21.71 -2.85
C ASN A 48 -19.01 22.58 -1.63
N LYS A 49 -19.76 22.40 -0.53
CA LYS A 49 -19.57 23.11 0.73
C LYS A 49 -18.19 22.84 1.31
N ILE A 50 -17.78 21.58 1.43
CA ILE A 50 -16.44 21.19 1.93
C ILE A 50 -15.34 21.87 1.11
N ARG A 51 -15.47 21.88 -0.22
CA ARG A 51 -14.49 22.51 -1.13
C ARG A 51 -14.39 24.02 -0.90
N VAL A 52 -15.51 24.70 -0.71
CA VAL A 52 -15.55 26.15 -0.48
C VAL A 52 -15.03 26.52 0.91
N GLU A 53 -15.34 25.73 1.92
CA GLU A 53 -14.90 25.96 3.30
C GLU A 53 -13.40 25.70 3.50
N ASN A 54 -12.83 24.78 2.73
CA ASN A 54 -11.42 24.36 2.87
C ASN A 54 -10.66 24.47 1.53
N PRO A 55 -10.57 25.66 0.90
CA PRO A 55 -10.16 25.78 -0.50
C PRO A 55 -8.69 25.46 -0.75
N ASN A 56 -7.83 25.57 0.27
CA ASN A 56 -6.37 25.50 0.13
C ASN A 56 -5.76 24.24 0.78
N SER A 57 -6.58 23.31 1.28
CA SER A 57 -6.09 22.16 2.05
C SER A 57 -6.85 20.88 1.70
N LEU A 58 -6.19 19.99 0.97
CA LEU A 58 -6.72 18.65 0.68
C LEU A 58 -6.86 17.81 1.96
N LEU A 59 -5.98 18.04 2.94
CA LEU A 59 -6.07 17.39 4.24
C LEU A 59 -7.36 17.80 4.95
N GLU A 60 -7.63 19.10 5.03
CA GLU A 60 -8.86 19.59 5.67
C GLU A 60 -10.12 19.14 4.90
N GLN A 61 -10.09 19.13 3.56
CA GLN A 61 -11.18 18.58 2.74
C GLN A 61 -11.44 17.09 3.05
N SER A 62 -10.36 16.30 3.14
CA SER A 62 -10.45 14.87 3.45
C SER A 62 -10.93 14.62 4.88
N SER A 63 -10.46 15.38 5.86
CA SER A 63 -10.93 15.30 7.25
C SER A 63 -12.39 15.72 7.38
N ALA A 64 -12.80 16.81 6.72
CA ALA A 64 -14.18 17.30 6.73
C ALA A 64 -15.15 16.28 6.13
N LEU A 65 -14.76 15.64 5.03
CA LEU A 65 -15.47 14.51 4.43
C LEU A 65 -15.69 13.38 5.46
N LEU A 66 -14.62 12.89 6.09
CA LEU A 66 -14.71 11.75 6.99
C LEU A 66 -15.55 12.07 8.24
N ASN A 67 -15.42 13.29 8.76
CA ASN A 67 -16.24 13.77 9.88
C ASN A 67 -17.72 13.88 9.50
N LEU A 68 -18.03 14.41 8.33
CA LEU A 68 -19.40 14.50 7.84
C LEU A 68 -20.02 13.12 7.65
N TRP A 69 -19.30 12.20 7.01
CA TRP A 69 -19.72 10.81 6.85
C TRP A 69 -19.97 10.14 8.22
N ALA A 70 -19.03 10.25 9.16
CA ALA A 70 -19.17 9.65 10.49
C ALA A 70 -20.36 10.23 11.26
N THR A 71 -20.59 11.54 11.15
CA THR A 71 -21.75 12.22 11.76
C THR A 71 -23.06 11.73 11.15
N ARG A 72 -23.13 11.56 9.82
CA ARG A 72 -24.32 11.06 9.11
C ARG A 72 -24.65 9.63 9.49
N GLU A 73 -23.64 8.76 9.59
CA GLU A 73 -23.84 7.35 9.93
C GLU A 73 -24.06 7.12 11.43
N GLY A 74 -23.51 7.98 12.29
CA GLY A 74 -23.61 7.89 13.74
C GLY A 74 -23.17 6.51 14.23
N LYS A 75 -24.04 5.81 14.96
CA LYS A 75 -23.76 4.45 15.48
C LYS A 75 -23.56 3.39 14.39
N ARG A 76 -23.92 3.69 13.13
CA ARG A 76 -23.73 2.79 12.00
C ARG A 76 -22.39 3.00 11.28
N ALA A 77 -21.61 4.02 11.67
CA ALA A 77 -20.30 4.26 11.08
C ALA A 77 -19.40 3.04 11.33
N LYS A 78 -18.94 2.41 10.26
CA LYS A 78 -18.09 1.21 10.30
C LYS A 78 -16.89 1.38 9.38
N MET A 79 -15.73 0.93 9.85
CA MET A 79 -14.49 0.97 9.06
C MET A 79 -14.62 0.20 7.73
N GLU A 80 -15.35 -0.91 7.74
CA GLU A 80 -15.62 -1.73 6.55
C GLU A 80 -16.28 -0.95 5.41
N SER A 81 -17.13 0.02 5.74
CA SER A 81 -17.76 0.89 4.73
C SER A 81 -16.72 1.80 4.07
N LEU A 82 -15.76 2.34 4.84
CA LEU A 82 -14.65 3.12 4.28
C LEU A 82 -13.73 2.25 3.42
N TYR A 83 -13.41 1.02 3.85
CA TYR A 83 -12.58 0.11 3.05
C TYR A 83 -13.25 -0.29 1.74
N THR A 84 -14.55 -0.57 1.77
CA THR A 84 -15.32 -0.89 0.57
C THR A 84 -15.32 0.29 -0.40
N ALA A 85 -15.56 1.50 0.11
CA ALA A 85 -15.57 2.70 -0.71
C ALA A 85 -14.18 3.02 -1.28
N LEU A 86 -13.12 2.95 -0.47
CA LEU A 86 -11.73 3.12 -0.91
C LEU A 86 -11.35 2.12 -2.01
N LYS A 87 -11.77 0.86 -1.89
CA LYS A 87 -11.54 -0.15 -2.92
C LYS A 87 -12.26 0.18 -4.23
N SER A 88 -13.47 0.73 -4.18
CA SER A 88 -14.25 1.07 -5.38
C SER A 88 -13.67 2.24 -6.17
N ILE A 89 -12.92 3.12 -5.51
CA ILE A 89 -12.20 4.25 -6.13
C ILE A 89 -10.71 3.92 -6.37
N ASP A 90 -10.38 2.62 -6.40
CA ASP A 90 -9.05 2.09 -6.67
C ASP A 90 -7.94 2.54 -5.68
N ARG A 91 -8.31 2.95 -4.45
CA ARG A 91 -7.38 3.38 -3.38
C ARG A 91 -7.00 2.24 -2.43
N MET A 92 -6.60 1.11 -3.00
CA MET A 92 -6.11 -0.05 -2.24
C MET A 92 -4.79 0.24 -1.50
N ASP A 93 -4.01 1.20 -1.99
CA ASP A 93 -2.78 1.70 -1.36
C ASP A 93 -3.03 2.13 0.10
N ILE A 94 -4.10 2.88 0.33
CA ILE A 94 -4.47 3.34 1.68
C ILE A 94 -4.86 2.16 2.58
N ILE A 95 -5.64 1.20 2.05
CA ILE A 95 -6.08 0.03 2.82
C ILE A 95 -4.87 -0.79 3.29
N ASN A 96 -3.91 -1.04 2.40
CA ASN A 96 -2.67 -1.75 2.73
C ASN A 96 -1.83 -1.04 3.81
N MET A 97 -1.86 0.30 3.85
CA MET A 97 -1.19 1.07 4.91
C MET A 97 -1.88 0.91 6.27
N LEU A 98 -3.22 0.79 6.29
CA LEU A 98 -4.03 0.69 7.51
C LEU A 98 -4.02 -0.70 8.14
N GLU A 99 -3.91 -1.75 7.33
CA GLU A 99 -3.85 -3.13 7.80
C GLU A 99 -2.44 -3.55 8.25
N GLY A 100 -1.44 -2.71 7.95
CA GLY A 100 -0.02 -3.01 8.14
C GLY A 100 0.44 -4.01 7.08
N GLN A 101 1.62 -3.79 6.49
CA GLN A 101 2.21 -4.81 5.64
C GLN A 101 2.22 -6.16 6.40
N PRO A 102 1.78 -7.28 5.79
CA PRO A 102 2.13 -8.58 6.35
C PRO A 102 3.66 -8.59 6.54
N PRO A 103 4.19 -9.13 7.64
CA PRO A 103 5.62 -9.24 7.81
C PRO A 103 6.17 -9.95 6.58
N GLN A 104 6.87 -9.19 5.73
CA GLN A 104 7.64 -9.80 4.65
C GLN A 104 8.61 -10.74 5.37
N PRO A 105 8.66 -12.04 5.04
CA PRO A 105 9.74 -12.87 5.54
C PRO A 105 11.02 -12.16 5.11
N ALA A 106 11.80 -11.74 6.11
CA ALA A 106 13.12 -11.18 5.88
C ALA A 106 13.81 -12.09 4.88
N ARG A 107 14.16 -11.57 3.70
CA ARG A 107 15.09 -12.26 2.81
C ARG A 107 16.45 -12.25 3.51
N GLN A 108 16.61 -13.16 4.47
CA GLN A 108 17.90 -13.69 4.88
C GLN A 108 18.40 -14.54 3.72
N GLY A 109 19.06 -13.88 2.78
CA GLY A 109 19.92 -14.49 1.78
C GLY A 109 21.36 -14.01 2.03
N SER A 110 21.98 -14.65 3.02
CA SER A 110 23.40 -14.68 3.39
C SER A 110 24.36 -13.83 2.54
N ARG A 111 24.97 -12.84 3.20
CA ARG A 111 26.38 -12.49 2.95
C ARG A 111 27.22 -13.64 3.49
N ASP A 112 27.65 -14.57 2.64
CA ASP A 112 28.81 -15.40 2.95
C ASP A 112 29.72 -15.51 1.73
N LEU A 113 30.95 -15.09 1.98
CA LEU A 113 32.08 -15.09 1.07
C LEU A 113 32.54 -16.54 0.88
N ASN A 114 32.56 -17.04 -0.36
CA ASN A 114 33.55 -18.05 -0.72
C ASN A 114 34.14 -17.79 -2.11
N ARG A 115 35.01 -16.79 -2.16
CA ARG A 115 36.18 -16.82 -3.03
C ARG A 115 37.02 -18.02 -2.61
N ARG A 116 37.04 -19.12 -3.39
CA ARG A 116 38.23 -19.97 -3.67
C ARG A 116 37.83 -21.28 -4.36
N ARG A 117 38.66 -21.65 -5.35
CA ARG A 117 38.78 -22.96 -6.06
C ARG A 117 38.01 -23.10 -7.37
N HIS A 118 38.35 -22.23 -8.32
CA HIS A 118 38.41 -22.63 -9.73
C HIS A 118 39.88 -22.88 -10.05
N SER A 119 40.33 -24.15 -10.03
CA SER A 119 41.59 -24.67 -10.63
C SER A 119 41.78 -26.16 -10.29
N GLU A 120 41.90 -26.96 -11.35
CA GLU A 120 42.69 -28.21 -11.47
C GLU A 120 42.23 -29.50 -10.76
N ARG A 121 41.63 -30.41 -11.56
CA ARG A 121 41.92 -31.86 -11.64
C ARG A 121 40.95 -32.48 -12.65
N ASP A 122 41.36 -32.80 -13.87
CA ASP A 122 42.17 -33.97 -14.26
C ASP A 122 41.29 -35.09 -14.85
N HIS A 123 41.50 -35.30 -16.15
CA HIS A 123 41.51 -36.59 -16.86
C HIS A 123 40.19 -37.34 -17.08
N LEU A 124 39.81 -37.51 -18.36
CA LEU A 124 39.90 -38.78 -19.13
C LEU A 124 39.04 -38.72 -20.42
N SER A 125 39.69 -38.71 -21.59
CA SER A 125 39.11 -39.18 -22.87
C SER A 125 39.37 -40.68 -23.01
N PRO A 126 38.50 -41.45 -23.68
CA PRO A 126 38.77 -41.88 -25.08
C PRO A 126 37.45 -42.03 -25.90
N GLY A 127 37.35 -42.15 -27.22
CA GLY A 127 38.28 -42.38 -28.34
C GLY A 127 37.52 -43.15 -29.45
N MET A 128 37.69 -42.73 -30.72
CA MET A 128 37.37 -43.44 -31.99
C MET A 128 35.86 -43.56 -32.35
N THR A 129 35.35 -43.43 -33.59
CA THR A 129 35.86 -43.85 -34.91
C THR A 129 35.28 -43.01 -36.07
N ASN A 130 36.16 -42.62 -37.00
CA ASN A 130 36.08 -42.50 -38.47
C ASN A 130 34.72 -42.50 -39.24
N GLY A 131 34.60 -41.64 -40.28
CA GLY A 131 33.61 -41.86 -41.33
C GLY A 131 33.37 -40.78 -42.41
N LYS A 132 34.35 -40.54 -43.29
CA LYS A 132 34.19 -40.20 -44.74
C LYS A 132 33.59 -38.83 -45.15
N ARG A 133 34.46 -37.95 -45.69
CA ARG A 133 34.13 -36.95 -46.74
C ARG A 133 34.49 -37.51 -48.11
N PRO A 134 33.66 -37.34 -49.16
CA PRO A 134 34.13 -37.31 -50.54
C PRO A 134 34.29 -35.86 -51.05
N PRO A 135 35.21 -35.60 -52.00
CA PRO A 135 35.39 -34.28 -52.61
C PRO A 135 34.57 -34.13 -53.90
N GLN A 136 34.35 -32.87 -54.33
CA GLN A 136 34.71 -32.29 -55.64
C GLN A 136 33.74 -31.17 -56.04
N ILE A 137 34.32 -30.03 -56.44
CA ILE A 137 33.73 -29.04 -57.34
C ILE A 137 34.42 -29.25 -58.70
N LEU A 138 33.58 -29.30 -59.75
CA LEU A 138 33.83 -29.41 -61.20
C LEU A 138 34.36 -30.74 -61.75
#